data_AF-A0A292SMH8-F1
#
_entry.id   AF-A0A292SMH8-F1
#
_cell.length_a   1.000
_cell.length_b   1.000
_cell.length_c   1.000
_cell.angle_alpha   90.00
_cell.angle_beta   90.00
_cell.angle_gamma   90.00
#
_symmetry.space_group_name_H-M   'P 1'
#
loop_
_entity.id
_entity.type
_entity.pdbx_description
1 polymer ?
#
loop_
_entity_poly.entity_id
_entity_poly.type
_entity_poly.pdbx_seq_one_letter_code
_entity_poly.pdbx_strand_id
1 'polypeptide(L)'
;MLHIDSLLLEAFYEENKDFCINARVQKIQQPTRREVILQMRNNGESKKLYININPSFHHLCFMNKENEAKRNIQIPKQPPMFCMLLRKHMEGARILKINKPEFERIIELTFENYNEIGDRIEECLSIELMGKHSNIVLYNTDNNIILGCAHNIGEEKSKERELAGGLPYIYPPKQNKK
;
A
#
# COMPACT_ATOMS: atom_id res chain seq x y z
N MET A 1 11.29 -6.23 18.80
CA MET A 1 10.63 -5.62 17.62
C MET A 1 10.25 -6.78 16.70
N LEU A 2 8.95 -7.00 16.45
CA LEU A 2 8.49 -8.09 15.59
C LEU A 2 8.91 -7.78 14.15
N HIS A 3 9.78 -8.61 13.59
CA HIS A 3 10.15 -8.54 12.18
C HIS A 3 9.02 -9.20 11.38
N ILE A 4 8.37 -8.46 10.47
CA ILE A 4 7.37 -9.07 9.58
C ILE A 4 8.09 -9.89 8.52
N ASP A 5 8.01 -11.21 8.67
CA ASP A 5 8.37 -12.17 7.63
C ASP A 5 7.15 -12.49 6.73
N SER A 6 7.39 -13.30 5.69
CA SER A 6 6.33 -13.71 4.76
C SER A 6 5.23 -14.55 5.42
N LEU A 7 5.52 -15.28 6.51
CA LEU A 7 4.53 -16.13 7.17
C LEU A 7 3.60 -15.30 8.05
N LEU A 8 4.14 -14.34 8.80
CA LEU A 8 3.33 -13.41 9.57
C LEU A 8 2.47 -12.54 8.65
N LEU A 9 2.99 -12.20 7.46
CA LEU A 9 2.21 -11.48 6.47
C LEU A 9 1.09 -12.34 5.84
N GLU A 10 1.32 -13.64 5.65
CA GLU A 10 0.28 -14.60 5.26
C GLU A 10 -0.84 -14.63 6.30
N ALA A 11 -0.49 -14.71 7.59
CA ALA A 11 -1.49 -14.70 8.66
C ALA A 11 -2.33 -13.42 8.65
N PHE A 12 -1.69 -12.25 8.46
CA PHE A 12 -2.41 -10.99 8.28
C PHE A 12 -3.35 -11.04 7.06
N TYR A 13 -2.87 -11.53 5.92
CA TYR A 13 -3.66 -11.64 4.71
C TYR A 13 -4.90 -12.52 4.94
N GLU A 14 -4.72 -13.74 5.45
CA GLU A 14 -5.79 -14.70 5.68
C GLU A 14 -6.83 -14.20 6.68
N GLU A 15 -6.40 -13.55 7.77
CA GLU A 15 -7.31 -13.00 8.79
C GLU A 15 -8.16 -11.83 8.26
N ASN A 16 -7.64 -11.07 7.29
CA ASN A 16 -8.23 -9.80 6.90
C ASN A 16 -8.80 -9.75 5.48
N LYS A 17 -8.59 -10.79 4.66
CA LYS A 17 -9.01 -10.78 3.25
C LYS A 17 -10.51 -10.54 3.09
N ASP A 18 -11.34 -11.16 3.93
CA ASP A 18 -12.80 -11.04 3.86
C ASP A 18 -13.27 -9.62 4.18
N PHE A 19 -12.59 -8.94 5.10
CA PHE A 19 -12.87 -7.52 5.37
C PHE A 19 -12.39 -6.63 4.21
N CYS A 20 -11.20 -6.90 3.64
CA CYS A 20 -10.63 -6.06 2.61
C CYS A 20 -11.43 -6.13 1.28
N ILE A 21 -11.90 -7.31 0.87
CA ILE A 21 -12.67 -7.47 -0.36
C ILE A 21 -14.00 -6.71 -0.22
N ASN A 22 -14.32 -5.86 -1.20
CA ASN A 22 -15.44 -4.92 -1.21
C ASN A 22 -15.35 -3.75 -0.23
N ALA A 23 -14.27 -3.61 0.55
CA ALA A 23 -14.12 -2.44 1.40
C ALA A 23 -14.00 -1.17 0.56
N ARG A 24 -14.69 -0.12 1.00
CA ARG A 24 -14.61 1.20 0.39
C ARG A 24 -13.63 2.06 1.18
N VAL A 25 -12.66 2.66 0.51
CA VAL A 25 -11.74 3.61 1.13
C VAL A 25 -12.50 4.90 1.42
N GLN A 26 -12.58 5.29 2.68
CA GLN A 26 -13.28 6.51 3.11
C GLN A 26 -12.34 7.71 3.20
N LYS A 27 -11.07 7.47 3.55
CA LYS A 27 -10.10 8.52 3.81
C LYS A 27 -8.68 8.00 3.70
N ILE A 28 -7.81 8.78 3.06
CA ILE A 28 -6.37 8.48 2.99
C ILE A 28 -5.58 9.58 3.69
N GLN A 29 -4.63 9.16 4.53
CA GLN A 29 -3.75 10.06 5.27
C GLN A 29 -2.31 9.57 5.23
N GLN A 30 -1.35 10.50 5.17
CA GLN A 30 0.07 10.20 5.19
C GLN A 30 0.74 11.03 6.30
N PRO A 31 0.89 10.47 7.53
CA PRO A 31 1.54 11.17 8.65
C PRO A 31 2.97 11.60 8.33
N THR A 32 3.73 10.70 7.70
CA THR A 32 5.09 10.94 7.24
C THR A 32 5.30 10.31 5.86
N ARG A 33 6.42 10.60 5.20
CA ARG A 33 6.75 9.97 3.91
C ARG A 33 6.83 8.43 3.96
N ARG A 34 6.86 7.82 5.15
CA ARG A 34 7.00 6.39 5.36
C ARG A 34 5.75 5.73 5.95
N GLU A 35 4.68 6.48 6.14
CA GLU A 35 3.48 5.98 6.80
C GLU A 35 2.25 6.35 5.98
N VAL A 36 1.39 5.37 5.70
CA VAL A 36 0.10 5.61 5.05
C VAL A 36 -0.99 4.98 5.90
N ILE A 37 -2.12 5.67 6.01
CA ILE A 37 -3.31 5.22 6.70
C ILE A 37 -4.45 5.20 5.69
N LEU A 38 -5.04 4.03 5.50
CA LEU A 38 -6.27 3.84 4.74
C LEU A 38 -7.41 3.59 5.72
N GLN A 39 -8.32 4.55 5.86
CA GLN A 39 -9.58 4.30 6.54
C GLN A 39 -10.54 3.65 5.55
N MET A 40 -11.02 2.46 5.88
CA MET A 40 -11.86 1.64 5.01
C MET A 40 -13.12 1.23 5.75
N ARG A 41 -14.22 1.10 5.01
CA ARG A 41 -15.50 0.62 5.54
C ARG A 41 -15.99 -0.57 4.74
N ASN A 42 -16.39 -1.62 5.44
CA ASN A 42 -17.03 -2.80 4.87
C ASN A 42 -17.96 -3.44 5.89
N ASN A 43 -19.05 -4.08 5.45
CA ASN A 43 -19.97 -4.83 6.32
C ASN A 43 -20.41 -4.08 7.59
N GLY A 44 -20.66 -2.77 7.48
CA GLY A 44 -21.06 -1.93 8.61
C GLY A 44 -19.92 -1.52 9.57
N GLU A 45 -18.71 -2.07 9.41
CA GLU A 45 -17.53 -1.77 10.23
C GLU A 45 -16.56 -0.82 9.51
N SER A 46 -15.95 0.11 10.26
CA SER A 46 -14.86 0.95 9.78
C SER A 46 -13.55 0.57 10.45
N LYS A 47 -12.53 0.20 9.66
CA LYS A 47 -11.18 -0.10 10.14
C LYS A 47 -10.15 0.84 9.51
N LYS A 48 -9.04 1.09 10.22
CA LYS A 48 -7.90 1.86 9.71
C LYS A 48 -6.73 0.93 9.46
N LEU A 49 -6.37 0.70 8.20
CA LEU A 49 -5.14 0.00 7.84
C LEU A 49 -3.97 0.98 7.96
N TYR A 50 -3.04 0.68 8.87
CA TYR A 50 -1.78 1.40 9.01
C TYR A 50 -0.69 0.66 8.26
N ILE A 51 0.04 1.39 7.42
CA ILE A 51 1.15 0.89 6.63
C ILE A 51 2.38 1.71 7.01
N ASN A 52 3.45 1.04 7.41
CA ASN A 52 4.71 1.66 7.76
C ASN A 52 5.85 1.00 6.99
N ILE A 53 6.57 1.80 6.21
CA ILE A 53 7.73 1.39 5.39
C ILE A 53 9.05 1.92 5.95
N ASN A 54 9.13 2.12 7.27
CA ASN A 54 10.39 2.49 7.92
C ASN A 54 11.42 1.35 7.83
N PRO A 55 12.68 1.62 7.44
CA PRO A 55 13.69 0.58 7.25
C PRO A 55 13.90 -0.32 8.46
N SER A 56 13.75 0.21 9.68
CA SER A 56 14.02 -0.53 10.92
C SER A 56 12.79 -1.22 11.50
N PHE A 57 11.58 -0.74 11.20
CA PHE A 57 10.34 -1.23 11.83
C PHE A 57 9.14 -1.27 10.87
N HIS A 58 9.39 -1.67 9.62
CA HIS A 58 8.34 -1.79 8.62
C HIS A 58 7.29 -2.83 9.06
N HIS A 59 6.02 -2.45 8.97
CA HIS A 59 4.91 -3.32 9.30
C HIS A 59 3.61 -2.81 8.67
N LEU A 60 2.60 -3.66 8.67
CA LEU A 60 1.22 -3.26 8.41
C LEU A 60 0.29 -3.94 9.40
N CYS A 61 -0.75 -3.23 9.81
CA CYS A 61 -1.75 -3.74 10.75
C CYS A 61 -3.01 -2.89 10.71
N PHE A 62 -4.14 -3.46 11.12
CA PHE A 62 -5.29 -2.64 11.49
C PHE A 62 -5.08 -1.95 12.84
N MET A 63 -5.42 -0.67 12.91
CA MET A 63 -5.38 0.06 14.16
C MET A 63 -6.56 -0.31 15.04
N ASN A 64 -6.32 -0.32 16.34
CA ASN A 64 -7.33 -0.34 17.38
C ASN A 64 -7.11 0.86 18.32
N LYS A 65 -8.04 1.09 19.25
CA LYS A 65 -7.97 2.25 20.15
C LYS A 65 -6.65 2.33 20.93
N GLU A 66 -6.13 1.17 21.37
CA GLU A 66 -4.92 1.10 22.16
C GLU A 66 -3.67 1.45 21.34
N ASN A 67 -3.53 0.83 20.17
CA ASN A 67 -2.33 1.00 19.35
C ASN A 67 -2.32 2.34 18.59
N GLU A 68 -3.48 2.95 18.35
CA GLU A 68 -3.59 4.30 17.80
C GLU A 68 -3.10 5.33 18.82
N ALA A 69 -3.53 5.22 20.09
CA ALA A 69 -3.11 6.10 21.17
C ALA A 69 -1.60 6.03 21.42
N LYS A 70 -1.00 4.82 21.40
CA LYS A 70 0.45 4.63 21.61
C LYS A 70 1.32 5.24 20.51
N ARG A 71 0.81 5.35 19.27
CA ARG A 71 1.59 5.86 18.13
C ARG A 71 1.72 7.37 18.07
N ASN A 72 0.84 8.11 18.76
CA ASN A 72 0.82 9.58 18.76
C ASN A 72 0.92 10.19 17.34
N ILE A 73 0.08 9.68 16.43
CA ILE A 73 0.14 10.01 15.00
C ILE A 73 -0.22 11.48 14.79
N GLN A 74 0.70 12.23 14.18
CA GLN A 74 0.45 13.61 13.77
C GLN A 74 0.22 13.68 12.27
N ILE A 75 -0.90 14.27 11.86
CA ILE A 75 -1.23 14.45 10.46
C ILE A 75 -0.75 15.83 10.02
N PRO A 76 0.07 15.95 8.97
CA PRO A 76 0.53 17.24 8.49
C PRO A 76 -0.64 18.07 7.98
N LYS A 77 -0.60 19.39 8.21
CA LYS A 77 -1.64 20.32 7.73
C LYS A 77 -1.74 20.31 6.20
N GLN A 78 -0.61 20.20 5.52
CA GLN A 78 -0.55 20.04 4.07
C GLN A 78 -0.23 18.58 3.74
N PRO A 79 -1.14 17.86 3.06
CA PRO A 79 -0.89 16.47 2.67
C PRO A 79 0.25 16.40 1.64
N PRO A 80 1.19 15.44 1.76
CA PRO A 80 2.24 15.26 0.75
C PRO A 80 1.66 14.89 -0.62
N MET A 81 2.42 15.12 -1.69
CA MET A 81 1.99 14.86 -3.07
C MET A 81 1.55 13.40 -3.30
N PHE A 82 2.27 12.43 -2.76
CA PHE A 82 1.89 11.03 -2.87
C PHE A 82 0.53 10.76 -2.19
N CYS A 83 0.28 11.31 -1.00
CA CYS A 83 -1.04 11.24 -0.37
C CYS A 83 -2.14 11.80 -1.27
N MET A 84 -1.91 12.93 -1.92
CA MET A 84 -2.88 13.55 -2.82
C MET A 84 -3.13 12.70 -4.07
N LEU A 85 -2.09 12.07 -4.61
CA LEU A 85 -2.20 11.10 -5.69
C LEU A 85 -3.05 9.89 -5.26
N LEU A 86 -2.75 9.29 -4.11
CA LEU A 86 -3.56 8.19 -3.57
C LEU A 86 -5.03 8.61 -3.40
N ARG A 87 -5.31 9.83 -2.93
CA ARG A 87 -6.67 10.34 -2.79
C ARG A 87 -7.40 10.46 -4.12
N LYS A 88 -6.74 11.03 -5.14
CA LYS A 88 -7.30 11.16 -6.49
C LYS A 88 -7.76 9.81 -7.06
N HIS A 89 -6.99 8.76 -6.80
CA HIS A 89 -7.20 7.44 -7.41
C HIS A 89 -8.04 6.48 -6.57
N MET A 90 -7.88 6.49 -5.25
CA MET A 90 -8.43 5.43 -4.40
C MET A 90 -9.41 5.93 -3.35
N GLU A 91 -9.48 7.23 -3.05
CA GLU A 91 -10.47 7.71 -2.07
C GLU A 91 -11.88 7.58 -2.66
N GLY A 92 -12.75 6.86 -1.95
CA GLY A 92 -14.06 6.48 -2.44
C GLY A 92 -14.07 5.23 -3.32
N ALA A 93 -12.91 4.68 -3.72
CA ALA A 93 -12.83 3.45 -4.51
C ALA A 93 -13.14 2.20 -3.67
N ARG A 94 -13.58 1.14 -4.36
CA ARG A 94 -13.86 -0.18 -3.77
C ARG A 94 -12.67 -1.11 -4.04
N ILE A 95 -12.23 -1.84 -3.03
CA ILE A 95 -11.26 -2.92 -3.21
C ILE A 95 -11.94 -4.11 -3.88
N LEU A 96 -11.46 -4.49 -5.06
CA LEU A 96 -11.91 -5.67 -5.81
C LEU A 96 -11.21 -6.93 -5.35
N LYS A 97 -9.91 -6.82 -5.07
CA LYS A 97 -9.06 -7.95 -4.74
C LYS A 97 -7.99 -7.53 -3.74
N ILE A 98 -7.68 -8.43 -2.83
CA ILE A 98 -6.45 -8.42 -2.05
C ILE A 98 -5.62 -9.65 -2.43
N ASN A 99 -4.33 -9.46 -2.60
CA ASN A 99 -3.41 -10.53 -2.96
C ASN A 99 -2.16 -10.45 -2.08
N LYS A 100 -1.59 -11.62 -1.78
CA LYS A 100 -0.30 -11.76 -1.14
C LYS A 100 0.52 -12.75 -1.98
N PRO A 101 1.47 -12.25 -2.79
CA PRO A 101 2.31 -13.11 -3.62
C PRO A 101 3.08 -14.13 -2.78
N GLU A 102 3.18 -15.35 -3.31
CA GLU A 102 3.77 -16.48 -2.58
C GLU A 102 5.22 -16.20 -2.19
N PHE A 103 5.57 -16.51 -0.92
CA PHE A 103 6.88 -16.26 -0.32
C PHE A 103 7.39 -14.82 -0.30
N GLU A 104 6.57 -13.85 -0.73
CA GLU A 104 6.94 -12.44 -0.75
C GLU A 104 6.39 -11.68 0.46
N ARG A 105 7.09 -10.60 0.83
CA ARG A 105 6.63 -9.64 1.84
C ARG A 105 5.87 -8.49 1.18
N ILE A 106 4.89 -8.83 0.37
CA ILE A 106 4.09 -7.89 -0.43
C ILE A 106 2.61 -8.12 -0.16
N ILE A 107 1.86 -7.04 0.04
CA ILE A 107 0.40 -7.04 -0.04
C ILE A 107 -0.03 -6.15 -1.18
N GLU A 108 -0.93 -6.64 -2.01
CA GLU A 108 -1.52 -5.89 -3.11
C GLU A 108 -3.00 -5.68 -2.84
N LEU A 109 -3.45 -4.43 -3.01
CA LEU A 109 -4.86 -4.06 -2.98
C LEU A 109 -5.24 -3.54 -4.37
N THR A 110 -6.13 -4.24 -5.06
CA THR A 110 -6.65 -3.82 -6.36
C THR A 110 -7.96 -3.08 -6.17
N PHE A 111 -8.08 -1.89 -6.74
CA PHE A 111 -9.22 -1.00 -6.62
C PHE A 111 -9.95 -0.88 -7.96
N GLU A 112 -11.28 -0.78 -7.87
CA GLU A 112 -12.14 -0.36 -8.97
C GLU A 112 -12.10 1.17 -9.08
N ASN A 113 -11.72 1.67 -10.25
CA ASN A 113 -11.75 3.08 -10.56
C ASN A 113 -12.34 3.31 -11.97
N TYR A 114 -12.50 4.57 -12.35
CA TYR A 114 -13.02 4.97 -13.65
C TYR A 114 -12.12 6.04 -14.27
N ASN A 115 -11.83 5.92 -15.55
CA ASN A 115 -11.08 6.94 -16.28
C ASN A 115 -11.95 8.18 -16.58
N GLU A 116 -11.36 9.19 -17.21
CA GLU A 116 -12.04 10.47 -17.49
C GLU A 116 -13.25 10.35 -18.44
N ILE A 117 -13.33 9.28 -19.22
CA ILE A 117 -14.43 9.00 -20.16
C ILE A 117 -15.45 8.00 -19.58
N GLY A 118 -15.24 7.53 -18.35
CA GLY A 118 -16.18 6.67 -17.61
C GLY A 118 -15.95 5.17 -17.81
N ASP A 119 -14.90 4.74 -18.49
CA ASP A 119 -14.57 3.32 -18.57
C ASP A 119 -14.00 2.86 -17.23
N ARG A 120 -14.40 1.65 -16.82
CA ARG A 120 -13.84 1.01 -15.64
C ARG A 120 -12.37 0.65 -15.90
N ILE A 121 -11.53 1.00 -14.94
CA ILE A 121 -10.11 0.64 -14.89
C ILE A 121 -9.79 0.00 -13.54
N GLU A 122 -8.70 -0.75 -13.48
CA GLU A 122 -8.21 -1.36 -12.25
C GLU A 122 -6.82 -0.84 -11.90
N GLU A 123 -6.66 -0.39 -10.66
CA GLU A 123 -5.41 0.16 -10.14
C GLU A 123 -4.99 -0.62 -8.90
N CYS A 124 -3.71 -0.93 -8.77
CA CYS A 124 -3.18 -1.74 -7.69
C CYS A 124 -2.21 -0.96 -6.81
N LEU A 125 -2.47 -0.97 -5.51
CA LEU A 125 -1.55 -0.50 -4.48
C LEU A 125 -0.71 -1.68 -3.97
N SER A 126 0.53 -1.76 -4.40
CA SER A 126 1.53 -2.69 -3.90
C SER A 126 2.21 -2.12 -2.66
N ILE A 127 2.21 -2.89 -1.57
CA ILE A 127 2.83 -2.56 -0.28
C ILE A 127 3.99 -3.54 -0.08
N GLU A 128 5.21 -3.06 -0.24
CA GLU A 128 6.43 -3.87 -0.20
C GLU A 128 7.14 -3.66 1.14
N LEU A 129 7.29 -4.72 1.94
CA LEU A 129 7.90 -4.69 3.27
C LEU A 129 9.30 -5.33 3.24
N MET A 130 10.28 -4.60 2.70
CA MET A 130 11.64 -5.09 2.41
C MET A 130 12.75 -4.32 3.15
N GLY A 131 12.52 -3.90 4.40
CA GLY A 131 13.52 -3.13 5.15
C GLY A 131 13.82 -1.78 4.49
N LYS A 132 15.09 -1.51 4.22
CA LYS A 132 15.55 -0.29 3.53
C LYS A 132 14.97 -0.11 2.12
N HIS A 133 14.46 -1.18 1.51
CA HIS A 133 13.84 -1.17 0.18
C HIS A 133 12.31 -1.16 0.24
N SER A 134 11.71 -1.06 1.44
CA SER A 134 10.25 -1.00 1.57
C SER A 134 9.68 0.19 0.80
N ASN A 135 8.55 -0.01 0.15
CA ASN A 135 7.90 1.01 -0.65
C ASN A 135 6.38 0.79 -0.71
N ILE A 136 5.67 1.81 -1.19
CA ILE A 136 4.25 1.73 -1.52
C ILE A 136 4.13 2.26 -2.94
N VAL A 137 3.61 1.45 -3.85
CA VAL A 137 3.55 1.76 -5.28
C VAL A 137 2.12 1.61 -5.77
N LEU A 138 1.58 2.66 -6.39
CA LEU A 138 0.31 2.62 -7.09
C LEU A 138 0.58 2.50 -8.59
N TYR A 139 -0.03 1.52 -9.25
CA TYR A 139 0.10 1.30 -10.69
C TYR A 139 -1.24 0.93 -11.34
N ASN A 140 -1.41 1.27 -12.60
CA ASN A 140 -2.55 0.81 -13.40
C ASN A 140 -2.28 -0.63 -13.87
N THR A 141 -3.26 -1.52 -13.65
CA THR A 141 -3.08 -2.95 -13.92
C THR A 141 -3.27 -3.32 -15.40
N ASP A 142 -3.98 -2.50 -16.17
CA ASP A 142 -4.25 -2.73 -17.60
C ASP A 142 -2.98 -2.57 -18.44
N ASN A 143 -2.17 -1.54 -18.13
CA ASN A 143 -0.93 -1.23 -18.84
C ASN A 143 0.35 -1.43 -18.01
N ASN A 144 0.19 -1.84 -16.75
CA ASN A 144 1.28 -2.07 -15.79
C ASN A 144 2.15 -0.81 -15.53
N ILE A 145 1.61 0.40 -15.68
CA ILE A 145 2.34 1.67 -15.49
C ILE A 145 2.17 2.20 -14.07
N ILE A 146 3.29 2.55 -13.44
CA ILE A 146 3.32 3.23 -12.13
C ILE A 146 2.67 4.61 -12.26
N LEU A 147 1.69 4.88 -11.42
CA LEU A 147 1.06 6.18 -11.24
C LEU A 147 1.85 7.01 -10.23
N GLY A 148 2.32 6.38 -9.16
CA GLY A 148 3.24 7.00 -8.21
C GLY A 148 3.71 6.04 -7.13
N CYS A 149 4.77 6.41 -6.41
CA CYS A 149 5.28 5.66 -5.29
C CYS A 149 5.69 6.55 -4.11
N ALA A 150 5.74 5.98 -2.91
CA ALA A 150 6.15 6.70 -1.70
C ALA A 150 7.62 7.14 -1.76
N HIS A 151 8.48 6.33 -2.38
CA HIS A 151 9.90 6.61 -2.60
C HIS A 151 10.30 6.34 -4.04
N ASN A 152 10.68 7.40 -4.78
CA ASN A 152 11.23 7.24 -6.12
C ASN A 152 12.62 6.60 -6.05
N ILE A 153 12.89 5.67 -6.97
CA ILE A 153 14.16 4.98 -7.13
C ILE A 153 14.60 5.16 -8.58
N GLY A 154 15.68 5.90 -8.80
CA GLY A 154 16.34 5.98 -10.11
C GLY A 154 17.45 4.94 -10.24
N GLU A 155 17.98 4.83 -11.46
CA GLU A 155 19.08 3.94 -11.82
C GLU A 155 20.29 4.02 -10.85
N GLU A 156 20.58 5.22 -10.30
CA GLU A 156 21.71 5.42 -9.40
C GLU A 156 21.57 4.70 -8.06
N LYS A 157 20.33 4.38 -7.65
CA LYS A 157 20.03 3.71 -6.37
C LYS A 157 19.76 2.22 -6.51
N SER A 158 19.39 1.77 -7.70
CA SER A 158 18.99 0.38 -7.94
C SER A 158 19.23 0.02 -9.39
N LYS A 159 20.11 -0.96 -9.62
CA LYS A 159 20.34 -1.55 -10.95
C LYS A 159 19.29 -2.58 -11.34
N GLU A 160 18.50 -3.04 -10.37
CA GLU A 160 17.54 -4.13 -10.56
C GLU A 160 16.20 -3.63 -11.12
N ARG A 161 15.76 -2.45 -10.66
CA ARG A 161 14.55 -1.77 -11.12
C ARG A 161 14.52 -0.32 -10.69
N GLU A 162 13.83 0.50 -11.47
CA GLU A 162 13.48 1.87 -11.15
C GLU A 162 12.01 1.95 -10.68
N LEU A 163 11.70 2.93 -9.83
CA LEU A 163 10.34 3.22 -9.39
C LEU A 163 10.09 4.72 -9.53
N ALA A 164 9.29 5.08 -10.53
CA ALA A 164 8.82 6.44 -10.75
C ALA A 164 7.54 6.40 -11.59
N GLY A 165 6.74 7.45 -11.50
CA GLY A 165 5.54 7.58 -12.33
C GLY A 165 5.88 7.53 -13.82
N GLY A 166 5.07 6.80 -14.60
CA GLY A 166 5.27 6.60 -16.04
C GLY A 166 6.16 5.41 -16.41
N LEU A 167 6.83 4.78 -15.45
CA LEU A 167 7.61 3.56 -15.67
C LEU A 167 6.75 2.31 -15.47
N PRO A 168 7.08 1.18 -16.12
CA PRO A 168 6.41 -0.09 -15.84
C PRO A 168 6.71 -0.56 -14.41
N TYR A 169 5.69 -1.08 -13.73
CA TYR A 169 5.86 -1.72 -12.43
C TYR A 169 6.50 -3.10 -12.61
N ILE A 170 7.63 -3.31 -11.94
CA ILE A 170 8.32 -4.60 -11.90
C ILE A 170 8.43 -4.97 -10.43
N TYR A 171 8.08 -6.21 -10.10
CA TYR A 171 8.24 -6.75 -8.75
C TYR A 171 9.68 -6.58 -8.23
N PRO A 172 9.87 -6.48 -6.91
CA PRO A 172 11.22 -6.56 -6.35
C PRO A 172 11.92 -7.84 -6.84
N PRO A 173 13.23 -7.81 -7.10
CA PRO A 173 13.95 -9.00 -7.48
C PRO A 173 13.79 -10.08 -6.40
N LYS A 174 13.49 -11.31 -6.83
CA LYS A 174 13.32 -12.44 -5.91
C LYS A 174 14.54 -12.52 -5.01
N GLN A 175 14.31 -12.57 -3.69
CA GLN A 175 15.40 -12.84 -2.77
C GLN A 175 15.86 -14.28 -3.01
N ASN A 176 17.05 -14.45 -3.61
CA ASN A 176 17.70 -15.75 -3.66
C ASN A 176 17.88 -16.24 -2.23
N LYS A 177 17.00 -17.14 -1.79
CA LYS A 177 17.19 -17.91 -0.56
C LYS A 177 18.44 -18.78 -0.81
N LYS A 178 19.55 -18.42 -0.17
CA LYS A 178 20.56 -19.41 0.19
C LYS A 178 20.07 -20.19 1.40
#